data_AF-A0A952NL70-F1
#
_entry.id   AF-A0A952NL70-F1
#
_cell.length_a   1.000
_cell.length_b   1.000
_cell.length_c   1.000
_cell.angle_alpha   90.00
_cell.angle_beta   90.00
_cell.angle_gamma   90.00
#
_symmetry.space_group_name_H-M   'P 1'
#
loop_
_entity.id
_entity.type
_entity.pdbx_description
1 polymer ?
#
loop_
_entity_poly.entity_id
_entity_poly.type
_entity_poly.pdbx_seq_one_letter_code
_entity_poly.pdbx_strand_id
1 'polypeptide(L)'
;MKNLWRNMFLVALAAGVLPACGHLHKVEDVKIDAEVVTAKAEITSPEVNKGDTVSVYTTSCKKIFTGRHGFKNRCRDTVVGKAEVLDVLEDEHSLLQAQDGLILDDSMRVESIN
;
A
#
# COMPACT_ATOMS: atom_id res chain seq x y z
N MET A 1 -26.74 32.81 -36.34
CA MET A 1 -27.72 31.86 -35.78
C MET A 1 -27.02 30.55 -35.48
N LYS A 2 -27.04 30.12 -34.21
CA LYS A 2 -27.01 28.72 -33.74
C LYS A 2 -25.68 27.98 -34.04
N ASN A 3 -24.63 28.13 -33.22
CA ASN A 3 -24.52 27.57 -31.86
C ASN A 3 -25.33 26.27 -31.74
N LEU A 4 -24.74 25.10 -32.00
CA LEU A 4 -25.21 23.84 -31.40
C LEU A 4 -24.35 22.59 -31.67
N TRP A 5 -23.33 22.63 -32.54
CA TRP A 5 -22.61 21.39 -32.91
C TRP A 5 -21.15 21.32 -32.40
N ARG A 6 -20.80 22.16 -31.41
CA ARG A 6 -19.44 22.25 -30.84
C ARG A 6 -19.29 21.56 -29.47
N ASN A 7 -20.25 20.72 -29.06
CA ASN A 7 -20.37 20.23 -27.67
C ASN A 7 -20.68 18.73 -27.54
N MET A 8 -20.28 17.88 -28.49
CA MET A 8 -20.54 16.43 -28.37
C MET A 8 -19.30 15.55 -28.54
N PHE A 9 -18.10 16.10 -28.29
CA PHE A 9 -16.83 15.36 -28.38
C PHE A 9 -15.99 15.45 -27.10
N LEU A 10 -16.58 15.83 -25.95
CA LEU A 10 -15.86 16.08 -24.69
C LEU A 10 -16.40 15.30 -23.48
N VAL A 11 -17.21 14.26 -23.69
CA VAL A 11 -17.75 13.42 -22.60
C VAL A 11 -17.34 11.95 -22.79
N ALA A 12 -16.06 11.72 -23.09
CA ALA A 12 -15.46 10.38 -23.10
C ALA A 12 -14.14 10.32 -22.31
N LEU A 13 -13.83 11.35 -21.52
CA LEU A 13 -12.58 11.50 -20.76
C LEU A 13 -12.80 11.44 -19.24
N ALA A 14 -13.89 10.79 -18.80
CA ALA A 14 -14.19 10.56 -17.38
C ALA A 14 -14.15 9.07 -16.99
N ALA A 15 -13.43 8.25 -17.77
CA ALA A 15 -13.12 6.86 -17.42
C ALA A 15 -11.60 6.69 -17.17
N GLY A 16 -10.96 7.71 -16.59
CA GLY A 16 -9.61 7.64 -16.06
C GLY A 16 -9.62 7.12 -14.63
N VAL A 17 -10.27 5.98 -14.37
CA VAL A 17 -10.02 5.22 -13.14
C VAL A 17 -9.01 4.16 -13.54
N LEU A 18 -7.76 4.58 -13.72
CA LEU A 18 -6.66 3.63 -13.66
C LEU A 18 -6.78 2.96 -12.29
N PRO A 19 -6.84 1.63 -12.19
CA PRO A 19 -6.66 1.00 -10.90
C PRO A 19 -5.32 1.49 -10.39
N ALA A 20 -5.31 2.31 -9.34
CA ALA A 20 -4.12 2.52 -8.55
C ALA A 20 -3.77 1.14 -8.01
N CYS A 21 -2.91 0.43 -8.74
CA CYS A 21 -2.30 -0.79 -8.28
C CYS A 21 -1.35 -0.35 -7.17
N GLY A 22 -1.88 -0.22 -5.95
CA GLY A 22 -1.03 -0.09 -4.77
C GLY A 22 -0.17 -1.33 -4.70
N HIS A 23 1.13 -1.18 -4.92
CA HIS A 23 2.08 -2.26 -4.71
C HIS A 23 2.29 -2.36 -3.21
N LEU A 24 1.77 -3.44 -2.63
CA LEU A 24 1.98 -3.74 -1.20
C LEU A 24 3.30 -4.49 -1.05
N HIS A 25 4.25 -3.89 -0.37
CA HIS A 25 5.56 -4.46 -0.09
C HIS A 25 5.54 -5.14 1.27
N LYS A 26 6.25 -6.25 1.40
CA LYS A 26 6.28 -7.00 2.65
C LYS A 26 7.19 -6.27 3.64
N VAL A 27 6.81 -6.31 4.92
CA VAL A 27 7.69 -5.89 6.01
C VAL A 27 8.67 -7.01 6.33
N GLU A 28 9.94 -6.67 6.47
CA GLU A 28 11.06 -7.57 6.74
C GLU A 28 11.94 -7.06 7.88
N ASP A 29 12.81 -7.92 8.42
CA ASP A 29 13.82 -7.57 9.42
C ASP A 29 13.31 -6.68 10.58
N VAL A 30 12.18 -7.06 11.17
CA VAL A 30 11.60 -6.35 12.31
C VAL A 30 12.56 -6.42 13.50
N LYS A 31 12.98 -5.27 14.00
CA LYS A 31 13.80 -5.10 15.20
C LYS A 31 13.02 -4.34 16.26
N ILE A 32 12.93 -4.94 17.44
CA ILE A 32 12.29 -4.34 18.61
C ILE A 32 13.43 -3.93 19.55
N ASP A 33 13.75 -2.65 19.54
CA ASP A 33 14.62 -2.05 20.57
C ASP A 33 13.77 -1.47 21.69
N ALA A 34 14.38 -1.23 22.85
CA ALA A 34 13.70 -0.95 24.13
C ALA A 34 12.68 0.21 24.09
N GLU A 35 12.73 1.08 23.08
CA GLU A 35 11.82 2.22 22.92
C GLU A 35 11.26 2.37 21.49
N VAL A 36 11.73 1.59 20.51
CA VAL A 36 11.37 1.76 19.09
C VAL A 36 11.27 0.42 18.37
N VAL A 37 10.15 0.19 17.70
CA VAL A 37 10.00 -0.90 16.71
C VAL A 37 10.38 -0.35 15.34
N THR A 38 11.46 -0.87 14.78
CA THR A 38 11.88 -0.59 13.41
C THR A 38 11.70 -1.81 12.54
N ALA A 39 11.46 -1.61 11.25
CA ALA A 39 11.44 -2.68 10.28
C ALA A 39 12.01 -2.22 8.94
N LYS A 40 12.47 -3.15 8.12
CA LYS A 40 12.76 -2.89 6.72
C LYS A 40 11.51 -3.17 5.88
N ALA A 41 11.37 -2.47 4.78
CA ALA A 41 10.44 -2.86 3.72
C ALA A 41 11.11 -2.60 2.37
N GLU A 42 10.81 -3.43 1.37
CA GLU A 42 11.29 -3.28 -0.01
C GLU A 42 10.60 -2.09 -0.73
N ILE A 43 10.63 -0.89 -0.14
CA ILE A 43 10.12 0.33 -0.74
C ILE A 43 11.28 1.31 -0.88
N THR A 44 11.38 2.00 -2.01
CA THR A 44 12.55 2.82 -2.37
C THR A 44 12.15 4.16 -2.97
N SER A 45 13.15 5.02 -3.17
CA SER A 45 12.98 6.23 -4.00
C SER A 45 12.80 5.82 -5.47
N PRO A 46 11.87 6.44 -6.23
CA PRO A 46 11.12 7.65 -5.90
C PRO A 46 9.79 7.43 -5.15
N GLU A 47 9.42 6.19 -4.84
CA GLU A 47 8.10 5.85 -4.28
C GLU A 47 7.90 6.31 -2.83
N VAL A 48 9.01 6.49 -2.08
CA VAL A 48 9.01 7.09 -0.74
C VAL A 48 10.27 7.91 -0.50
N ASN A 49 10.16 8.89 0.39
CA ASN A 49 11.25 9.71 0.90
C ASN A 49 11.32 9.63 2.43
N LYS A 50 12.49 9.96 2.97
CA LYS A 50 12.68 10.12 4.41
C LYS A 50 11.68 11.15 4.99
N GLY A 51 10.99 10.75 6.05
CA GLY A 51 9.93 11.51 6.72
C GLY A 51 8.53 11.23 6.19
N ASP A 52 8.39 10.47 5.09
CA ASP A 52 7.07 10.12 4.58
C ASP A 52 6.34 9.15 5.53
N THR A 53 5.02 9.24 5.55
CA THR A 53 4.18 8.33 6.33
C THR A 53 3.49 7.34 5.42
N VAL A 54 3.76 6.06 5.61
CA VAL A 54 3.16 4.96 4.84
C VAL A 54 2.06 4.26 5.64
N SER A 55 1.07 3.72 4.94
CA SER A 55 0.00 2.92 5.55
C SER A 55 0.48 1.48 5.73
N VAL A 56 0.24 0.91 6.90
CA VAL A 56 0.56 -0.48 7.23
C VAL A 56 -0.72 -1.31 7.17
N TYR A 57 -0.63 -2.46 6.52
CA TYR A 57 -1.73 -3.37 6.22
C TYR A 57 -1.50 -4.75 6.81
N THR A 58 -2.58 -5.42 7.20
CA THR A 58 -2.61 -6.87 7.42
C THR A 58 -3.43 -7.56 6.33
N THR A 59 -2.97 -8.72 5.86
CA THR A 59 -3.69 -9.54 4.88
C THR A 59 -4.46 -10.65 5.57
N SER A 60 -5.78 -10.67 5.43
CA SER A 60 -6.63 -11.78 5.90
C SER A 60 -7.20 -12.57 4.74
N CYS A 61 -6.97 -13.88 4.69
CA CYS A 61 -7.49 -14.75 3.62
C CYS A 61 -8.60 -15.65 4.14
N LYS A 62 -9.74 -15.66 3.45
CA LYS A 62 -10.87 -16.56 3.73
C LYS A 62 -11.13 -17.47 2.54
N LYS A 63 -11.32 -18.75 2.82
CA LYS A 63 -11.76 -19.73 1.84
C LYS A 63 -13.27 -19.58 1.63
N ILE A 64 -13.65 -19.07 0.47
CA ILE A 64 -15.06 -18.86 0.10
C ILE A 64 -15.49 -19.90 -0.93
N PHE A 65 -16.70 -20.42 -0.77
CA PHE A 65 -17.30 -21.31 -1.76
C PHE A 65 -17.86 -20.47 -2.92
N THR A 66 -17.44 -20.77 -4.15
CA THR A 66 -17.81 -20.04 -5.38
C THR A 66 -18.67 -20.89 -6.32
N GLY A 67 -19.49 -21.78 -5.76
CA GLY A 67 -20.41 -22.61 -6.54
C GLY A 67 -19.68 -23.63 -7.40
N ARG A 68 -19.94 -23.60 -8.72
CA ARG A 68 -19.41 -24.58 -9.70
C ARG A 68 -17.88 -24.65 -9.76
N HIS A 69 -17.20 -23.57 -9.37
CA HIS A 69 -15.73 -23.51 -9.36
C HIS A 69 -15.11 -24.00 -8.04
N GLY A 70 -15.91 -24.55 -7.12
CA GLY A 70 -15.44 -25.01 -5.82
C GLY A 70 -15.04 -23.85 -4.90
N PHE A 71 -14.02 -24.09 -4.07
CA PHE A 71 -13.53 -23.09 -3.12
C PHE A 71 -12.42 -22.23 -3.72
N LYS A 72 -12.45 -20.93 -3.43
CA LYS A 72 -11.37 -19.99 -3.73
C LYS A 72 -10.92 -19.28 -2.46
N ASN A 73 -9.63 -18.98 -2.39
CA ASN A 73 -9.11 -18.10 -1.34
C ASN A 73 -9.35 -16.65 -1.77
N ARG A 74 -10.05 -15.89 -0.92
CA ARG A 74 -10.21 -14.45 -1.08
C ARG A 74 -9.44 -13.77 0.04
N CYS A 75 -8.39 -13.05 -0.33
CA CYS A 75 -7.61 -12.24 0.59
C CYS A 75 -8.12 -10.81 0.59
N ARG A 76 -8.05 -10.16 1.76
CA ARG A 76 -8.39 -8.75 1.94
C ARG A 76 -7.33 -8.12 2.82
N ASP A 77 -6.73 -7.07 2.29
CA ASP A 77 -5.83 -6.20 3.02
C ASP A 77 -6.64 -5.16 3.80
N THR A 78 -6.24 -4.92 5.05
CA THR A 78 -6.90 -3.96 5.94
C THR A 78 -5.83 -3.10 6.57
N VAL A 79 -5.99 -1.78 6.52
CA VAL A 79 -5.10 -0.83 7.20
C VAL A 79 -5.18 -1.08 8.71
N VAL A 80 -4.03 -1.31 9.34
CA VAL A 80 -3.89 -1.52 10.78
C VAL A 80 -3.19 -0.38 11.49
N GLY A 81 -2.50 0.49 10.75
CA GLY A 81 -1.85 1.66 11.29
C GLY A 81 -0.96 2.35 10.27
N LYS A 82 0.03 3.09 10.78
CA LYS A 82 0.97 3.88 9.97
C LYS A 82 2.40 3.67 10.47
N ALA A 83 3.34 3.88 9.55
CA ALA A 83 4.76 3.91 9.86
C ALA A 83 5.42 5.11 9.16
N GLU A 84 6.46 5.65 9.77
CA GLU A 84 7.28 6.72 9.20
C GLU A 84 8.54 6.15 8.55
N VAL A 85 8.90 6.67 7.38
CA VAL A 85 10.14 6.32 6.70
C VAL A 85 11.30 7.08 7.36
N LEU A 86 12.10 6.38 8.16
CA LEU A 86 13.26 6.96 8.83
C LEU A 86 14.42 7.22 7.87
N ASP A 87 14.60 6.33 6.91
CA ASP A 87 15.63 6.44 5.88
C ASP A 87 15.31 5.56 4.67
N VAL A 88 15.87 5.94 3.52
CA VAL A 88 15.86 5.11 2.31
C VAL A 88 17.28 4.59 2.12
N LEU A 89 17.45 3.28 2.20
CA LEU A 89 18.73 2.59 2.12
C LEU A 89 19.14 2.37 0.66
N GLU A 90 20.45 2.25 0.41
CA GLU A 90 21.00 2.02 -0.93
C GLU A 90 20.68 0.62 -1.50
N ASP A 91 20.28 -0.33 -0.65
CA ASP A 91 20.00 -1.73 -0.99
C ASP A 91 18.54 -1.99 -1.42
N GLU A 92 17.86 -0.98 -1.93
CA GLU A 92 16.44 -1.04 -2.31
C GLU A 92 15.47 -1.29 -1.14
N HIS A 93 15.83 -0.86 0.07
CA HIS A 93 14.96 -0.96 1.25
C HIS A 93 14.74 0.41 1.90
N SER A 94 13.65 0.54 2.65
CA SER A 94 13.43 1.67 3.55
C SER A 94 13.37 1.18 4.99
N LEU A 95 13.97 1.97 5.89
CA LEU A 95 13.85 1.77 7.33
C LEU A 95 12.58 2.48 7.81
N LEU A 96 11.70 1.75 8.46
CA LEU A 96 10.41 2.23 8.92
C LEU A 96 10.34 2.23 10.45
N GLN A 97 9.67 3.22 11.01
CA GLN A 97 9.30 3.29 12.42
C GLN A 97 7.78 3.22 12.57
N ALA A 98 7.30 2.30 13.40
CA ALA A 98 5.87 2.19 13.69
C ALA A 98 5.38 3.41 14.49
N GLN A 99 4.19 3.92 14.17
CA GLN A 99 3.54 5.01 14.91
C GLN A 99 2.40 4.50 15.81
N ASP A 100 1.97 5.32 16.76
CA ASP A 100 0.79 5.08 17.62
C ASP A 100 0.80 3.75 18.41
N GLY A 101 2.00 3.26 18.76
CA GLY A 101 2.15 2.00 19.50
C GLY A 101 1.88 0.75 18.66
N LEU A 102 1.80 0.89 17.33
CA LEU A 102 1.76 -0.25 16.41
C LEU A 102 3.05 -1.08 16.57
N ILE A 103 2.90 -2.40 16.61
CA ILE A 103 4.02 -3.33 16.54
C ILE A 103 4.02 -3.91 15.13
N LEU A 104 5.08 -3.64 14.37
CA LEU A 104 5.27 -4.24 13.04
C LEU A 104 5.62 -5.72 13.18
N ASP A 105 5.15 -6.54 12.25
CA ASP A 105 5.54 -7.94 12.10
C ASP A 105 5.75 -8.29 10.62
N ASP A 106 6.34 -9.45 10.35
CA ASP A 106 6.69 -9.92 9.00
C ASP A 106 5.48 -10.38 8.16
N SER A 107 4.29 -10.45 8.76
CA SER A 107 3.03 -10.71 8.06
C SER A 107 2.38 -9.43 7.55
N MET A 108 2.84 -8.26 8.02
CA MET A 108 2.35 -6.97 7.60
C MET A 108 2.92 -6.53 6.26
N ARG A 109 2.23 -5.61 5.62
CA ARG A 109 2.61 -5.01 4.34
C ARG A 109 2.50 -3.50 4.42
N VAL A 110 3.27 -2.81 3.61
CA VAL A 110 3.24 -1.36 3.49
C VAL A 110 2.99 -0.97 2.04
N GLU A 111 2.23 0.09 1.84
CA GLU A 111 1.92 0.63 0.51
C GLU A 111 2.92 1.72 0.14
N SER A 112 3.46 1.66 -1.08
CA SER A 112 4.25 2.75 -1.63
C SER A 112 3.37 3.86 -2.19
N ILE A 113 3.77 5.12 -2.00
CA ILE A 113 3.00 6.29 -2.43
C ILE A 113 3.48 6.63 -3.85
N ASN A 114 2.76 6.13 -4.84
CA ASN A 114 3.08 6.37 -6.25
C ASN A 114 2.96 7.86 -6.64
#